data_AF-A0A7N2L4B9-F1
#
_entry.id   AF-A0A7N2L4B9-F1
#
_cell.length_a   1.000
_cell.length_b   1.000
_cell.length_c   1.000
_cell.angle_alpha   90.00
_cell.angle_beta   90.00
_cell.angle_gamma   90.00
#
_symmetry.space_group_name_H-M   'P 1'
#
loop_
_entity.id
_entity.type
_entity.pdbx_description
1 polymer ?
#
loop_
_entity_poly.entity_id
_entity_poly.type
_entity_poly.pdbx_seq_one_letter_code
_entity_poly.pdbx_strand_id
1 'polypeptide(L)'
;MEDEVVRKSLLVKQEASSNTVDNGNGHVGDGANTNGGAAVRPSDSSATAILVISTIVAACGAFTGGSVAVYSSLAENGIIADLGLTVAEYSLFGSMMTIGAIIGALISGKMTDVIGRRYTFWILDIFYIMGWLSIIFAKGAWLLDFGRLLLGVGFGITCYVGPVYLAEITPKNLRGGFMSITQSMTGYGSSLTYLIGSIISWRTLAIIGSIPCILMFLGLFLIPESPRWLVKIGKQREFEAALQRLRGVDADTSQEASDIKVTYH
;
A
#
# COMPACT_ATOMS: atom_id res chain seq x y z
N MET A 1 -12.40 36.17 18.97
CA MET A 1 -13.40 35.20 18.48
C MET A 1 -12.95 33.76 18.75
N GLU A 2 -11.65 33.46 18.71
CA GLU A 2 -11.12 32.12 19.04
C GLU A 2 -11.20 31.77 20.53
N ASP A 3 -11.01 32.73 21.44
CA ASP A 3 -11.08 32.48 22.89
C ASP A 3 -12.47 32.05 23.39
N GLU A 4 -13.54 32.49 22.74
CA GLU A 4 -14.91 32.15 23.13
C GLU A 4 -15.29 30.72 22.71
N VAL A 5 -14.74 30.25 21.59
CA VAL A 5 -14.92 28.88 21.07
C VAL A 5 -14.17 27.88 21.95
N VAL A 6 -12.95 28.21 22.37
CA VAL A 6 -12.18 27.37 23.30
C VAL A 6 -12.88 27.29 24.65
N ARG A 7 -13.40 28.40 25.17
CA ARG A 7 -14.14 28.41 26.45
C ARG A 7 -15.41 27.56 26.41
N LYS A 8 -16.18 27.60 25.31
CA LYS A 8 -17.36 26.73 25.13
C LYS A 8 -16.99 25.25 25.06
N SER A 9 -15.87 24.90 24.43
CA SER A 9 -15.40 23.50 24.36
C SER A 9 -14.97 22.93 25.73
N LEU A 10 -14.43 23.78 26.61
CA LEU A 10 -14.02 23.39 27.97
C LEU A 10 -15.22 23.20 28.90
N LEU A 11 -16.26 24.04 28.78
CA LEU A 11 -17.49 23.89 29.56
C LEU A 11 -18.25 22.60 29.21
N VAL A 12 -18.32 22.22 27.93
CA VAL A 12 -18.95 20.96 27.49
C VAL A 12 -18.20 19.73 28.02
N LYS A 13 -16.86 19.78 28.10
CA LYS A 13 -16.07 18.69 28.71
C LYS A 13 -16.28 18.56 30.21
N GLN A 14 -16.54 19.67 30.90
CA GLN A 14 -16.71 19.69 32.35
C GLN A 14 -18.11 19.19 32.77
N GLU A 15 -19.17 19.51 32.00
CA GLU A 15 -20.50 18.90 32.18
C GLU A 15 -20.51 17.40 31.88
N ALA A 16 -19.80 16.96 30.83
CA ALA A 16 -19.70 15.54 30.49
C ALA A 16 -19.00 14.71 31.58
N SER A 17 -18.02 15.29 32.29
CA SER A 17 -17.32 14.60 33.38
C SER A 17 -18.14 14.54 34.68
N SER A 18 -19.03 15.50 34.92
CA SER A 18 -19.86 15.55 36.14
C SER A 18 -21.03 14.55 36.12
N ASN A 19 -21.50 14.14 34.94
CA ASN A 19 -22.64 13.22 34.79
C ASN A 19 -22.28 11.73 34.91
N THR A 20 -21.02 11.39 35.18
CA THR A 20 -20.56 9.98 35.21
C THR A 20 -20.41 9.40 36.62
N VAL A 21 -20.76 10.14 37.67
CA VAL A 21 -20.62 9.69 39.06
C VAL A 21 -21.86 10.04 39.86
N ASP A 22 -23.00 9.39 39.57
CA ASP A 22 -24.01 9.09 40.58
C ASP A 22 -25.02 8.05 40.06
N ASN A 23 -24.91 6.79 40.50
CA ASN A 23 -26.03 6.00 41.01
C ASN A 23 -25.69 4.53 41.20
N GLY A 24 -25.95 4.04 42.42
CA GLY A 24 -26.51 2.70 42.60
C GLY A 24 -25.70 1.73 43.46
N ASN A 25 -25.68 1.94 44.78
CA ASN A 25 -25.38 0.88 45.74
C ASN A 25 -26.59 0.65 46.66
N GLY A 26 -27.15 -0.57 46.62
CA GLY A 26 -28.02 -1.11 47.68
C GLY A 26 -29.33 -1.75 47.24
N HIS A 27 -29.35 -3.07 46.97
CA HIS A 27 -30.29 -3.99 47.63
C HIS A 27 -29.94 -5.46 47.38
N VAL A 28 -30.04 -6.25 48.44
CA VAL A 28 -29.96 -7.71 48.49
C VAL A 28 -31.31 -8.29 48.03
N GLY A 29 -31.28 -9.35 47.22
CA GLY A 29 -32.46 -10.14 46.85
C GLY A 29 -32.10 -11.39 46.07
N ASP A 30 -32.40 -12.55 46.65
CA ASP A 30 -32.35 -13.89 46.05
C ASP A 30 -33.17 -14.01 44.75
N GLY A 31 -32.75 -14.89 43.84
CA GLY A 31 -33.64 -15.36 42.77
C GLY A 31 -32.93 -15.95 41.56
N ALA A 32 -33.15 -17.24 41.33
CA ALA A 32 -32.69 -17.99 40.18
C ALA A 32 -33.37 -17.58 38.86
N ASN A 33 -32.69 -17.98 37.75
CA ASN A 33 -33.23 -18.43 36.47
C ASN A 33 -33.09 -17.50 35.22
N THR A 34 -32.26 -18.00 34.29
CA THR A 34 -32.40 -17.99 32.81
C THR A 34 -32.78 -16.69 32.08
N ASN A 35 -31.85 -16.16 31.28
CA ASN A 35 -31.98 -16.19 29.80
C ASN A 35 -30.70 -15.69 29.13
N GLY A 36 -30.26 -16.45 28.12
CA GLY A 36 -29.06 -16.18 27.34
C GLY A 36 -29.20 -14.90 26.51
N GLY A 37 -28.53 -13.84 26.96
CA GLY A 37 -28.04 -12.80 26.08
C GLY A 37 -26.69 -13.27 25.54
N ALA A 38 -26.65 -13.78 24.31
CA ALA A 38 -25.40 -13.97 23.60
C ALA A 38 -24.72 -12.60 23.51
N ALA A 39 -23.73 -12.37 24.37
CA ALA A 39 -22.81 -11.26 24.23
C ALA A 39 -22.20 -11.38 22.82
N VAL A 40 -22.60 -10.47 21.93
CA VAL A 40 -21.97 -10.29 20.63
C VAL A 40 -20.51 -9.96 20.94
N ARG A 41 -19.65 -10.98 20.87
CA ARG A 41 -18.22 -10.78 20.91
C ARG A 41 -17.90 -9.88 19.72
N PRO A 42 -17.20 -8.75 19.88
CA PRO A 42 -16.65 -8.06 18.72
C PRO A 42 -15.84 -9.14 17.99
N SER A 43 -16.24 -9.45 16.76
CA SER A 43 -15.50 -10.39 15.93
C SER A 43 -14.07 -9.87 15.88
N ASP A 44 -13.14 -10.52 16.58
CA ASP A 44 -11.73 -10.25 16.46
C ASP A 44 -11.43 -10.42 14.97
N SER A 45 -11.32 -9.30 14.26
CA SER A 45 -11.12 -9.28 12.81
C SER A 45 -9.70 -9.76 12.57
N SER A 46 -9.55 -11.08 12.61
CA SER A 46 -8.29 -11.78 12.49
C SER A 46 -7.74 -11.57 11.08
N ALA A 47 -6.46 -11.27 10.97
CA ALA A 47 -5.80 -11.10 9.70
C ALA A 47 -5.88 -12.40 8.89
N THR A 48 -6.76 -12.45 7.88
CA THR A 48 -6.88 -13.62 7.00
C THR A 48 -5.61 -13.80 6.17
N ALA A 49 -5.27 -15.05 5.82
CA ALA A 49 -4.11 -15.35 4.98
C ALA A 49 -4.09 -14.54 3.66
N ILE A 50 -5.26 -14.31 3.06
CA ILE A 50 -5.40 -13.53 1.83
C ILE A 50 -5.05 -12.05 2.05
N LEU A 51 -5.40 -11.47 3.20
CA LEU A 51 -5.01 -10.11 3.57
C LEU A 51 -3.50 -10.00 3.75
N VAL A 52 -2.88 -11.00 4.41
CA VAL A 52 -1.43 -11.07 4.58
C VAL A 52 -0.72 -11.19 3.23
N ILE A 53 -1.17 -12.10 2.35
CA ILE A 53 -0.62 -12.24 0.99
C ILE A 53 -0.74 -10.93 0.21
N SER A 54 -1.91 -10.29 0.24
CA SER A 54 -2.14 -9.01 -0.46
C SER A 54 -1.23 -7.90 0.07
N THR A 55 -0.96 -7.89 1.38
CA THR A 55 -0.01 -6.98 2.00
C THR A 55 1.41 -7.27 1.58
N ILE A 56 1.82 -8.55 1.52
CA ILE A 56 3.16 -8.95 1.05
C ILE A 56 3.37 -8.48 -0.39
N VAL A 57 2.37 -8.59 -1.26
CA VAL A 57 2.44 -8.09 -2.64
C VAL A 57 2.61 -6.57 -2.66
N ALA A 58 1.80 -5.83 -1.90
CA ALA A 58 1.96 -4.38 -1.78
C ALA A 58 3.33 -3.98 -1.21
N ALA A 59 3.83 -4.74 -0.24
CA ALA A 59 5.15 -4.58 0.36
C ALA A 59 6.29 -4.86 -0.63
N CYS A 60 6.15 -5.82 -1.54
CA CYS A 60 7.12 -6.05 -2.62
C CYS A 60 7.19 -4.86 -3.58
N GLY A 61 6.04 -4.26 -3.91
CA GLY A 61 5.99 -3.02 -4.69
C GLY A 61 6.66 -1.84 -3.97
N ALA A 62 6.39 -1.68 -2.67
CA ALA A 62 7.02 -0.66 -1.84
C ALA A 62 8.54 -0.85 -1.71
N PHE A 63 8.98 -2.08 -1.49
CA PHE A 63 10.40 -2.47 -1.45
C PHE A 63 11.09 -2.12 -2.78
N THR A 64 10.48 -2.53 -3.91
CA THR A 64 10.99 -2.21 -5.26
C THR A 64 11.11 -0.70 -5.43
N GLY A 65 10.11 0.07 -5.02
CA GLY A 65 10.14 1.53 -5.08
C GLY A 65 11.30 2.13 -4.28
N GLY A 66 11.57 1.60 -3.08
CA GLY A 66 12.74 1.98 -2.27
C GLY A 66 14.06 1.70 -2.97
N SER A 67 14.21 0.50 -3.54
CA SER A 67 15.40 0.11 -4.31
C SER A 67 15.62 1.00 -5.53
N VAL A 68 14.56 1.29 -6.30
CA VAL A 68 14.61 2.17 -7.48
C VAL A 68 15.09 3.58 -7.11
N ALA A 69 14.58 4.13 -5.99
CA ALA A 69 14.88 5.49 -5.55
C ALA A 69 16.38 5.69 -5.25
N VAL A 70 17.05 4.68 -4.70
CA VAL A 70 18.47 4.76 -4.30
C VAL A 70 19.44 4.19 -5.33
N TYR A 71 18.92 3.47 -6.34
CA TYR A 71 19.74 2.78 -7.33
C TYR A 71 20.69 3.73 -8.10
N SER A 72 20.33 5.01 -8.28
CA SER A 72 21.18 5.98 -9.00
C SER A 72 22.49 6.13 -8.28
N SER A 73 22.45 6.62 -7.06
CA SER A 73 23.61 7.01 -6.27
C SER A 73 24.65 5.90 -6.11
N LEU A 74 24.22 4.64 -6.11
CA LEU A 74 25.09 3.47 -5.99
C LEU A 74 25.73 3.05 -7.32
N ALA A 75 25.00 3.25 -8.41
CA ALA A 75 25.44 2.86 -9.74
C ALA A 75 26.35 3.90 -10.41
N GLU A 76 26.49 5.11 -9.85
CA GLU A 76 27.25 6.23 -10.44
C GLU A 76 28.66 5.83 -10.90
N ASN A 77 29.50 5.41 -9.95
CA ASN A 77 30.89 5.07 -10.24
C ASN A 77 31.00 3.91 -11.24
N GLY A 78 30.13 2.91 -11.11
CA GLY A 78 30.14 1.72 -11.97
C GLY A 78 29.67 2.01 -13.40
N ILE A 79 28.64 2.84 -13.56
CA ILE A 79 28.09 3.22 -14.87
C ILE A 79 29.05 4.15 -15.61
N ILE A 80 29.61 5.15 -14.92
CA ILE A 80 30.57 6.08 -15.53
C ILE A 80 31.83 5.33 -15.98
N ALA A 81 32.34 4.39 -15.18
CA ALA A 81 33.52 3.61 -15.54
C ALA A 81 33.28 2.59 -16.68
N ASP A 82 32.10 1.93 -16.71
CA ASP A 82 31.78 0.90 -17.72
C ASP A 82 31.40 1.50 -19.08
N LEU A 83 30.63 2.59 -19.08
CA LEU A 83 30.04 3.17 -20.28
C LEU A 83 30.70 4.48 -20.73
N GLY A 84 31.64 5.01 -19.95
CA GLY A 84 32.35 6.25 -20.27
C GLY A 84 31.45 7.49 -20.29
N LEU A 85 30.35 7.47 -19.54
CA LEU A 85 29.35 8.54 -19.52
C LEU A 85 29.92 9.82 -18.89
N THR A 86 29.52 10.96 -19.43
CA THR A 86 29.78 12.25 -18.81
C THR A 86 28.92 12.45 -17.56
N VAL A 87 29.37 13.31 -16.65
CA VAL A 87 28.59 13.68 -15.44
C VAL A 87 27.23 14.26 -15.81
N ALA A 88 27.13 14.97 -16.94
CA ALA A 88 25.88 15.53 -17.44
C ALA A 88 24.88 14.43 -17.87
N GLU A 89 25.34 13.44 -18.63
CA GLU A 89 24.51 12.30 -19.03
C GLU A 89 24.05 11.47 -17.83
N TYR A 90 24.94 11.26 -16.86
CA TYR A 90 24.58 10.57 -15.62
C TYR A 90 23.56 11.37 -14.77
N SER A 91 23.70 12.69 -14.73
CA SER A 91 22.72 13.56 -14.06
C SER A 91 21.35 13.50 -14.72
N LEU A 92 21.32 13.38 -16.06
CA LEU A 92 20.08 13.16 -16.82
C LEU A 92 19.45 11.82 -16.45
N PHE A 93 20.25 10.74 -16.40
CA PHE A 93 19.81 9.42 -15.97
C PHE A 93 19.14 9.43 -14.59
N GLY A 94 19.73 10.13 -13.61
CA GLY A 94 19.12 10.31 -12.29
C GLY A 94 17.79 11.07 -12.33
N SER A 95 17.71 12.12 -13.17
CA SER A 95 16.54 12.98 -13.31
C SER A 95 15.36 12.31 -14.04
N MET A 96 15.64 11.38 -14.97
CA MET A 96 14.61 10.63 -15.71
C MET A 96 13.65 9.87 -14.80
N MET A 97 14.14 9.39 -13.66
CA MET A 97 13.30 8.75 -12.64
C MET A 97 12.22 9.70 -12.12
N THR A 98 12.60 10.94 -11.78
CA THR A 98 11.67 11.96 -11.27
C THR A 98 10.65 12.35 -12.32
N ILE A 99 11.07 12.52 -13.58
CA ILE A 99 10.18 12.80 -14.72
C ILE A 99 9.17 11.66 -14.88
N GLY A 100 9.64 10.41 -14.86
CA GLY A 100 8.77 9.23 -14.91
C GLY A 100 7.79 9.18 -13.74
N ALA A 101 8.24 9.49 -12.53
CA ALA A 101 7.40 9.51 -11.33
C ALA A 101 6.28 10.55 -11.41
N ILE A 102 6.55 11.75 -11.95
CA ILE A 102 5.53 12.77 -12.19
C ILE A 102 4.47 12.24 -13.16
N ILE A 103 4.89 11.63 -14.27
CA ILE A 103 3.98 11.06 -15.27
C ILE A 103 3.14 9.94 -14.64
N GLY A 104 3.78 9.02 -13.91
CA GLY A 104 3.10 7.92 -13.22
C GLY A 104 2.08 8.42 -12.20
N ALA A 105 2.43 9.42 -11.40
CA ALA A 105 1.54 10.03 -10.42
C ALA A 105 0.30 10.66 -11.07
N LEU A 106 0.47 11.44 -12.14
CA LEU A 106 -0.64 12.07 -12.86
C LEU A 106 -1.65 11.05 -13.44
N ILE A 107 -1.16 9.90 -13.92
CA ILE A 107 -1.99 8.88 -14.55
C ILE A 107 -2.63 7.96 -13.50
N SER A 108 -1.96 7.73 -12.37
CA SER A 108 -2.35 6.75 -11.35
C SER A 108 -3.78 6.89 -10.82
N GLY A 109 -4.25 8.12 -10.56
CA GLY A 109 -5.59 8.36 -10.02
C GLY A 109 -6.70 7.93 -10.99
N LYS A 110 -6.60 8.35 -12.25
CA LYS A 110 -7.57 7.92 -13.29
C LYS A 110 -7.47 6.42 -13.57
N MET A 111 -6.25 5.88 -13.62
CA MET A 111 -6.02 4.48 -13.94
C MET A 111 -6.59 3.54 -12.88
N THR A 112 -6.36 3.82 -11.60
CA THR A 112 -6.89 3.03 -10.48
C THR A 112 -8.41 3.08 -10.40
N ASP A 113 -9.02 4.20 -10.77
CA ASP A 113 -10.47 4.36 -10.76
C ASP A 113 -11.17 3.64 -11.92
N VAL A 114 -10.57 3.65 -13.12
CA VAL A 114 -11.17 3.04 -14.31
C VAL A 114 -10.87 1.55 -14.41
N ILE A 115 -9.61 1.17 -14.24
CA ILE A 115 -9.13 -0.21 -14.50
C ILE A 115 -9.21 -1.07 -13.22
N GLY A 116 -9.24 -0.43 -12.04
CA GLY A 116 -9.21 -1.12 -10.76
C GLY A 116 -7.82 -1.18 -10.15
N ARG A 117 -7.74 -1.64 -8.91
CA ARG A 117 -6.50 -1.61 -8.11
C ARG A 117 -5.60 -2.78 -8.49
N ARG A 118 -6.14 -3.99 -8.64
CA ARG A 118 -5.38 -5.19 -9.02
C ARG A 118 -4.71 -5.03 -10.38
N TYR A 119 -5.47 -4.58 -11.38
CA TYR A 119 -4.93 -4.37 -12.73
C TYR A 119 -3.92 -3.22 -12.79
N THR A 120 -4.07 -2.20 -11.94
CA THR A 120 -3.04 -1.16 -11.81
C THR A 120 -1.71 -1.73 -11.29
N PHE A 121 -1.74 -2.67 -10.35
CA PHE A 121 -0.54 -3.39 -9.94
C PHE A 121 0.10 -4.21 -11.07
N TRP A 122 -0.70 -4.83 -11.95
CA TRP A 122 -0.17 -5.50 -13.15
C TRP A 122 0.57 -4.53 -14.07
N ILE A 123 -0.03 -3.36 -14.32
CA ILE A 123 0.55 -2.36 -15.21
C ILE A 123 1.87 -1.82 -14.64
N LEU A 124 1.90 -1.44 -13.37
CA LEU A 124 3.13 -0.93 -12.75
C LEU A 124 4.23 -1.99 -12.66
N ASP A 125 3.87 -3.26 -12.47
CA ASP A 125 4.84 -4.35 -12.43
C ASP A 125 5.53 -4.54 -13.79
N ILE A 126 4.75 -4.47 -14.88
CA ILE A 126 5.29 -4.49 -16.24
C ILE A 126 6.29 -3.34 -16.43
N PHE A 127 5.97 -2.14 -15.95
CA PHE A 127 6.90 -1.01 -15.99
C PHE A 127 8.18 -1.26 -15.19
N TYR A 128 8.07 -1.86 -13.99
CA TYR A 128 9.24 -2.20 -13.19
C TYR A 128 10.12 -3.26 -13.85
N ILE A 129 9.53 -4.36 -14.33
CA ILE A 129 10.26 -5.43 -15.00
C ILE A 129 10.96 -4.90 -16.26
N MET A 130 10.23 -4.16 -17.11
CA MET A 130 10.80 -3.57 -18.33
C MET A 130 11.91 -2.55 -18.01
N GLY A 131 11.74 -1.75 -16.95
CA GLY A 131 12.74 -0.80 -16.49
C GLY A 131 14.03 -1.48 -16.03
N TRP A 132 13.92 -2.50 -15.17
CA TRP A 132 15.08 -3.27 -14.72
C TRP A 132 15.76 -4.03 -15.86
N LEU A 133 15.00 -4.68 -16.74
CA LEU A 133 15.56 -5.38 -17.91
C LEU A 133 16.30 -4.40 -18.84
N SER A 134 15.74 -3.23 -19.09
CA SER A 134 16.40 -2.19 -19.90
C SER A 134 17.75 -1.79 -19.31
N ILE A 135 17.82 -1.62 -17.99
CA ILE A 135 19.07 -1.29 -17.29
C ILE A 135 20.07 -2.45 -17.36
N ILE A 136 19.63 -3.70 -17.14
CA ILE A 136 20.50 -4.89 -17.19
C ILE A 136 21.17 -5.03 -18.56
N PHE A 137 20.41 -4.84 -19.64
CA PHE A 137 20.90 -4.95 -21.02
C PHE A 137 21.50 -3.66 -21.57
N ALA A 138 21.59 -2.59 -20.76
CA ALA A 138 22.08 -1.31 -21.23
C ALA A 138 23.54 -1.38 -21.68
N LYS A 139 23.78 -1.00 -22.93
CA LYS A 139 25.11 -0.82 -23.54
C LYS A 139 25.42 0.64 -23.87
N GLY A 140 24.52 1.57 -23.52
CA GLY A 140 24.64 2.99 -23.79
C GLY A 140 23.65 3.82 -22.96
N ALA A 141 23.83 5.14 -22.98
CA ALA A 141 23.06 6.12 -22.21
C ALA A 141 21.54 5.99 -22.44
N TRP A 142 21.14 5.90 -23.71
CA TRP A 142 19.72 5.90 -24.10
C TRP A 142 18.90 4.80 -23.44
N LEU A 143 19.45 3.57 -23.36
CA LEU A 143 18.73 2.44 -22.79
C LEU A 143 18.66 2.50 -21.26
N LEU A 144 19.68 3.11 -20.63
CA LEU A 144 19.67 3.43 -19.19
C LEU A 144 18.59 4.46 -18.86
N ASP A 145 18.54 5.56 -19.61
CA ASP A 145 17.57 6.64 -19.43
C ASP A 145 16.13 6.15 -19.64
N PHE A 146 15.93 5.36 -20.69
CA PHE A 146 14.64 4.73 -20.96
C PHE A 146 14.22 3.79 -19.82
N GLY A 147 15.13 2.95 -19.34
CA GLY A 147 14.87 2.08 -18.19
C GLY A 147 14.50 2.87 -16.94
N ARG A 148 15.17 4.00 -16.68
CA ARG A 148 14.85 4.90 -15.56
C ARG A 148 13.51 5.58 -15.66
N LEU A 149 13.15 6.02 -16.86
CA LEU A 149 11.84 6.59 -17.08
C LEU A 149 10.75 5.57 -16.74
N LEU A 150 10.88 4.32 -17.19
CA LEU A 150 9.92 3.25 -16.91
C LEU A 150 9.85 2.91 -15.41
N LEU A 151 11.01 2.77 -14.74
CA LEU A 151 11.06 2.56 -13.29
C LEU A 151 10.41 3.74 -12.54
N GLY A 152 10.63 4.97 -12.99
CA GLY A 152 10.00 6.17 -12.45
C GLY A 152 8.48 6.14 -12.60
N VAL A 153 7.95 5.78 -13.76
CA VAL A 153 6.51 5.63 -13.98
C VAL A 153 5.91 4.59 -13.05
N GLY A 154 6.53 3.41 -12.94
CA GLY A 154 6.12 2.36 -12.00
C GLY A 154 6.12 2.84 -10.54
N PHE A 155 7.16 3.59 -10.16
CA PHE A 155 7.28 4.19 -8.82
C PHE A 155 6.16 5.19 -8.53
N GLY A 156 5.91 6.13 -9.44
CA GLY A 156 4.84 7.11 -9.30
C GLY A 156 3.46 6.47 -9.15
N ILE A 157 3.18 5.41 -9.91
CA ILE A 157 1.92 4.65 -9.78
C ILE A 157 1.85 3.94 -8.42
N THR A 158 2.94 3.30 -8.00
CA THR A 158 3.04 2.54 -6.74
C THR A 158 2.73 3.43 -5.52
N CYS A 159 3.25 4.66 -5.50
CA CYS A 159 3.02 5.62 -4.43
C CYS A 159 1.53 5.94 -4.19
N TYR A 160 0.69 5.80 -5.22
CA TYR A 160 -0.75 6.01 -5.11
C TYR A 160 -1.50 4.69 -4.87
N VAL A 161 -1.30 3.69 -5.73
CA VAL A 161 -2.10 2.45 -5.68
C VAL A 161 -1.81 1.60 -4.43
N GLY A 162 -0.57 1.58 -3.96
CA GLY A 162 -0.14 0.81 -2.79
C GLY A 162 -0.95 1.14 -1.53
N PRO A 163 -0.88 2.38 -1.02
CA PRO A 163 -1.62 2.77 0.18
C PRO A 163 -3.14 2.73 -0.02
N VAL A 164 -3.64 3.09 -1.20
CA VAL A 164 -5.09 3.07 -1.49
C VAL A 164 -5.64 1.64 -1.45
N TYR A 165 -5.00 0.71 -2.16
CA TYR A 165 -5.41 -0.70 -2.16
C TYR A 165 -5.39 -1.27 -0.75
N LEU A 166 -4.32 -1.04 0.00
CA LEU A 166 -4.17 -1.55 1.36
C LEU A 166 -5.22 -0.96 2.32
N ALA A 167 -5.53 0.33 2.20
CA ALA A 167 -6.57 0.98 2.98
C ALA A 167 -7.97 0.41 2.70
N GLU A 168 -8.23 -0.04 1.46
CA GLU A 168 -9.50 -0.61 1.03
C GLU A 168 -9.70 -2.06 1.47
N ILE A 169 -8.64 -2.88 1.48
CA ILE A 169 -8.73 -4.30 1.88
C ILE A 169 -8.61 -4.53 3.40
N THR A 170 -7.90 -3.64 4.11
CA THR A 170 -7.61 -3.83 5.54
C THR A 170 -8.76 -3.36 6.42
N PRO A 171 -9.16 -4.13 7.46
CA PRO A 171 -10.20 -3.72 8.39
C PRO A 171 -9.77 -2.47 9.18
N LYS A 172 -10.76 -1.66 9.62
CA LYS A 172 -10.54 -0.32 10.20
C LYS A 172 -9.58 -0.33 11.41
N ASN A 173 -9.62 -1.39 12.21
CA ASN A 173 -8.81 -1.57 13.43
C ASN A 173 -7.33 -1.91 13.16
N LEU A 174 -7.00 -2.59 12.05
CA LEU A 174 -5.63 -3.02 11.73
C LEU A 174 -4.97 -2.16 10.64
N ARG A 175 -5.74 -1.29 9.96
CA ARG A 175 -5.29 -0.50 8.83
C ARG A 175 -3.97 0.23 9.08
N GLY A 176 -3.82 0.86 10.25
CA GLY A 176 -2.60 1.59 10.61
C GLY A 176 -1.37 0.68 10.61
N GLY A 177 -1.45 -0.50 11.23
CA GLY A 177 -0.34 -1.45 11.30
C GLY A 177 0.11 -1.96 9.93
N PHE A 178 -0.84 -2.38 9.09
CA PHE A 178 -0.56 -2.87 7.74
C PHE A 178 0.07 -1.79 6.84
N MET A 179 -0.45 -0.55 6.89
CA MET A 179 0.11 0.58 6.15
C MET A 179 1.53 0.90 6.61
N SER A 180 1.78 0.89 7.93
CA SER A 180 3.12 1.09 8.49
C SER A 180 4.11 0.02 8.05
N ILE A 181 3.74 -1.27 8.07
CA ILE A 181 4.60 -2.37 7.60
C ILE A 181 5.01 -2.15 6.13
N THR A 182 4.05 -1.78 5.28
CA THR A 182 4.30 -1.55 3.85
C THR A 182 5.21 -0.33 3.65
N GLN A 183 5.01 0.75 4.40
CA GLN A 183 5.87 1.94 4.34
C GLN A 183 7.30 1.65 4.86
N SER A 184 7.43 0.85 5.92
CA SER A 184 8.73 0.40 6.42
C SER A 184 9.48 -0.42 5.37
N MET A 185 8.79 -1.21 4.54
CA MET A 185 9.41 -1.98 3.47
C MET A 185 10.07 -1.12 2.40
N THR A 186 9.58 0.09 2.13
CA THR A 186 10.30 1.05 1.30
C THR A 186 11.66 1.40 1.90
N GLY A 187 11.71 1.68 3.20
CA GLY A 187 12.96 1.97 3.91
C GLY A 187 13.92 0.78 3.96
N TYR A 188 13.40 -0.43 4.18
CA TYR A 188 14.19 -1.66 4.11
C TYR A 188 14.74 -1.91 2.69
N GLY A 189 13.94 -1.67 1.64
CA GLY A 189 14.38 -1.75 0.26
C GLY A 189 15.54 -0.81 -0.02
N SER A 190 15.39 0.47 0.34
CA SER A 190 16.47 1.47 0.21
C SER A 190 17.74 1.05 0.97
N SER A 191 17.61 0.64 2.23
CA SER A 191 18.74 0.24 3.07
C SER A 191 19.48 -0.98 2.52
N LEU A 192 18.74 -2.02 2.13
CA LEU A 192 19.32 -3.25 1.59
C LEU A 192 20.01 -2.98 0.24
N THR A 193 19.41 -2.17 -0.62
CA THR A 193 20.04 -1.77 -1.88
C THR A 193 21.32 -0.99 -1.63
N TYR A 194 21.37 -0.08 -0.64
CA TYR A 194 22.61 0.61 -0.23
C TYR A 194 23.71 -0.35 0.22
N LEU A 195 23.38 -1.30 1.10
CA LEU A 195 24.35 -2.28 1.60
C LEU A 195 24.92 -3.13 0.46
N ILE A 196 24.05 -3.67 -0.39
CA ILE A 196 24.45 -4.52 -1.50
C ILE A 196 25.21 -3.72 -2.58
N GLY A 197 24.72 -2.53 -2.92
CA GLY A 197 25.30 -1.67 -3.95
C GLY A 197 26.69 -1.14 -3.61
N SER A 198 27.08 -1.15 -2.33
CA SER A 198 28.44 -0.78 -1.93
C SER A 198 29.50 -1.84 -2.27
N ILE A 199 29.09 -3.09 -2.50
CA ILE A 199 30.00 -4.24 -2.70
C ILE A 199 29.89 -4.80 -4.12
N ILE A 200 28.73 -4.66 -4.76
CA ILE A 200 28.36 -5.37 -5.99
C ILE A 200 28.31 -4.43 -7.21
N SER A 201 28.54 -4.97 -8.41
CA SER A 201 28.38 -4.25 -9.67
C SER A 201 26.95 -3.73 -9.89
N TRP A 202 26.82 -2.62 -10.62
CA TRP A 202 25.53 -1.99 -10.92
C TRP A 202 24.56 -2.92 -11.69
N ARG A 203 25.07 -3.75 -12.61
CA ARG A 203 24.23 -4.70 -13.37
C ARG A 203 23.66 -5.78 -12.47
N THR A 204 24.48 -6.35 -11.58
CA THR A 204 24.01 -7.34 -10.62
C THR A 204 23.06 -6.71 -9.60
N LEU A 205 23.28 -5.45 -9.21
CA LEU A 205 22.35 -4.71 -8.37
C LEU A 205 20.98 -4.54 -9.05
N ALA A 206 20.94 -4.29 -10.36
CA ALA A 206 19.72 -4.25 -11.14
C ALA A 206 19.00 -5.62 -11.22
N ILE A 207 19.76 -6.72 -11.35
CA ILE A 207 19.19 -8.08 -11.29
C ILE A 207 18.55 -8.32 -9.93
N ILE A 208 19.23 -7.97 -8.83
CA ILE A 208 18.69 -8.10 -7.47
C ILE A 208 17.43 -7.25 -7.30
N GLY A 209 17.42 -6.03 -7.83
CA GLY A 209 16.26 -5.13 -7.83
C GLY A 209 15.04 -5.69 -8.58
N SER A 210 15.24 -6.59 -9.55
CA SER A 210 14.14 -7.24 -10.28
C SER A 210 13.47 -8.40 -9.53
N ILE A 211 14.16 -9.01 -8.55
CA ILE A 211 13.64 -10.13 -7.74
C ILE A 211 12.30 -9.79 -7.05
N PRO A 212 12.17 -8.68 -6.30
CA PRO A 212 10.90 -8.31 -5.67
C PRO A 212 9.79 -8.02 -6.69
N CYS A 213 10.12 -7.58 -7.91
CA CYS A 213 9.14 -7.43 -9.00
C CYS A 213 8.59 -8.79 -9.43
N ILE A 214 9.45 -9.79 -9.65
CA ILE A 214 9.01 -11.15 -9.99
C ILE A 214 8.16 -11.74 -8.86
N LEU A 215 8.52 -11.50 -7.60
CA LEU A 215 7.71 -11.94 -6.46
C LEU A 215 6.35 -11.24 -6.44
N MET A 216 6.31 -9.93 -6.74
CA MET A 216 5.07 -9.18 -6.87
C MET A 216 4.21 -9.76 -8.00
N PHE A 217 4.77 -9.96 -9.20
CA PHE A 217 4.12 -10.59 -10.35
C PHE A 217 3.41 -11.90 -9.99
N LEU A 218 4.12 -12.82 -9.33
CA LEU A 218 3.58 -14.10 -8.90
C LEU A 218 2.46 -13.93 -7.86
N GLY A 219 2.62 -12.98 -6.94
CA GLY A 219 1.62 -12.68 -5.94
C GLY A 219 0.34 -12.05 -6.52
N LEU A 220 0.40 -11.33 -7.64
CA LEU A 220 -0.76 -10.69 -8.26
C LEU A 220 -1.84 -11.67 -8.75
N PHE A 221 -1.49 -12.94 -8.95
CA PHE A 221 -2.45 -13.98 -9.26
C PHE A 221 -3.36 -14.33 -8.07
N LEU A 222 -2.86 -14.18 -6.84
CA LEU A 222 -3.56 -14.57 -5.62
C LEU A 222 -4.38 -13.43 -5.01
N ILE A 223 -4.06 -12.17 -5.33
CA ILE A 223 -4.73 -11.03 -4.70
C ILE A 223 -6.16 -10.82 -5.26
N PRO A 224 -7.14 -10.54 -4.40
CA PRO A 224 -8.47 -10.13 -4.84
C PRO A 224 -8.45 -8.65 -5.29
N GLU A 225 -9.44 -8.30 -6.12
CA GLU A 225 -9.72 -6.90 -6.44
C GLU A 225 -10.29 -6.17 -5.21
N SER A 226 -10.16 -4.85 -5.19
CA SER A 226 -10.67 -4.03 -4.08
C SER A 226 -12.21 -4.13 -3.95
N PRO A 227 -12.75 -4.54 -2.78
CA PRO A 227 -14.19 -4.58 -2.56
C PRO A 227 -14.86 -3.22 -2.76
N ARG A 228 -14.22 -2.12 -2.34
CA ARG A 228 -14.78 -0.77 -2.50
C ARG A 228 -14.87 -0.35 -3.96
N TRP A 229 -13.87 -0.68 -4.75
CA TRP A 229 -13.92 -0.44 -6.19
C TRP A 229 -15.01 -1.27 -6.86
N LEU A 230 -15.17 -2.55 -6.47
CA LEU A 230 -16.22 -3.43 -7.00
C LEU A 230 -17.64 -2.90 -6.75
N VAL A 231 -17.88 -2.26 -5.59
CA VAL A 231 -19.15 -1.56 -5.32
C VAL A 231 -19.32 -0.35 -6.23
N LYS A 232 -18.28 0.48 -6.39
CA LYS A 232 -18.31 1.66 -7.27
C LYS A 232 -18.65 1.32 -8.72
N ILE A 233 -18.23 0.17 -9.23
CA ILE A 233 -18.53 -0.29 -10.60
C ILE A 233 -19.81 -1.15 -10.70
N GLY A 234 -20.56 -1.32 -9.60
CA GLY A 234 -21.84 -2.05 -9.57
C GLY A 234 -21.72 -3.57 -9.62
N LYS A 235 -20.54 -4.15 -9.38
CA LYS A 235 -20.32 -5.60 -9.45
C LYS A 235 -20.59 -6.32 -8.12
N GLN A 236 -21.86 -6.44 -7.77
CA GLN A 236 -22.31 -6.94 -6.47
C GLN A 236 -21.81 -8.36 -6.12
N ARG A 237 -21.82 -9.30 -7.07
CA ARG A 237 -21.36 -10.69 -6.85
C ARG A 237 -19.86 -10.78 -6.59
N GLU A 238 -19.05 -10.03 -7.36
CA GLU A 238 -17.60 -10.01 -7.17
C GLU A 238 -17.22 -9.32 -5.85
N PHE A 239 -17.98 -8.29 -5.47
CA PHE A 239 -17.81 -7.59 -4.19
C PHE A 239 -17.98 -8.53 -2.99
N GLU A 240 -19.07 -9.30 -2.93
CA GLU A 240 -19.33 -10.25 -1.84
C GLU A 240 -18.24 -11.33 -1.78
N ALA A 241 -17.85 -11.87 -2.94
CA ALA A 241 -16.78 -12.87 -3.02
C ALA A 241 -15.41 -12.33 -2.56
N ALA A 242 -15.07 -11.09 -2.91
CA ALA A 242 -13.82 -10.44 -2.50
C ALA A 242 -13.82 -10.14 -0.99
N LEU A 243 -14.93 -9.64 -0.45
CA LEU A 243 -15.07 -9.31 0.96
C LEU A 243 -15.01 -10.57 1.84
N GLN A 244 -15.71 -11.64 1.45
CA GLN A 244 -15.67 -12.92 2.16
C GLN A 244 -14.28 -13.58 2.09
N ARG A 245 -13.56 -13.45 0.97
CA ARG A 245 -12.15 -13.88 0.88
C ARG A 245 -11.22 -13.10 1.80
N LEU A 246 -11.45 -11.80 1.97
CA LEU A 246 -10.60 -10.92 2.79
C LEU A 246 -10.88 -11.01 4.29
N ARG A 247 -12.07 -11.45 4.70
CA ARG A 247 -12.48 -11.57 6.10
C ARG A 247 -12.55 -13.02 6.60
N GLY A 248 -12.61 -13.99 5.68
CA GLY A 248 -12.80 -15.40 5.99
C GLY A 248 -14.23 -15.87 5.70
N VAL A 249 -14.39 -17.16 5.40
CA VAL A 249 -15.67 -17.76 4.97
C VAL A 249 -16.75 -17.62 6.05
N ASP A 250 -16.37 -17.68 7.33
CA ASP A 250 -17.27 -17.67 8.48
C ASP A 250 -17.43 -16.29 9.14
N ALA A 251 -16.81 -15.25 8.58
CA ALA A 251 -16.90 -13.90 9.16
C ALA A 251 -18.23 -13.22 8.79
N ASP A 252 -18.90 -12.63 9.77
CA ASP A 252 -20.06 -11.78 9.49
C ASP A 252 -19.61 -10.48 8.81
N THR A 253 -19.81 -10.43 7.50
CA THR A 253 -19.44 -9.29 6.64
C THR A 253 -20.62 -8.37 6.37
N SER A 254 -21.81 -8.66 6.92
CA SER A 254 -23.07 -7.98 6.60
C SER A 254 -23.02 -6.50 6.96
N GLN A 255 -22.49 -6.17 8.14
CA GLN A 255 -22.38 -4.78 8.62
C GLN A 255 -21.35 -3.96 7.82
N GLU A 256 -20.19 -4.54 7.50
CA GLU A 256 -19.19 -3.87 6.67
C GLU A 256 -19.69 -3.68 5.24
N ALA A 257 -20.45 -4.66 4.72
CA ALA A 257 -21.04 -4.57 3.40
C ALA A 257 -22.12 -3.48 3.31
N SER A 258 -22.96 -3.31 4.33
CA SER A 258 -23.94 -2.22 4.38
C SER A 258 -23.25 -0.85 4.50
N ASP A 259 -22.24 -0.72 5.36
CA ASP A 259 -21.48 0.53 5.52
C ASP A 259 -20.85 0.99 4.20
N ILE A 260 -20.25 0.06 3.44
CA ILE A 260 -19.65 0.35 2.15
C ILE A 260 -20.73 0.77 1.14
N LYS A 261 -21.84 0.02 1.02
CA LYS A 261 -22.91 0.34 0.06
C LYS A 261 -23.55 1.71 0.29
N VAL A 262 -23.81 2.09 1.54
CA VAL A 262 -24.40 3.41 1.88
C VAL A 262 -23.47 4.56 1.49
N THR A 263 -22.16 4.36 1.50
CA THR A 263 -21.19 5.40 1.14
C THR A 263 -21.16 5.69 -0.38
N TYR A 264 -21.63 4.75 -1.22
CA TYR A 264 -21.57 4.83 -2.69
C TYR A 264 -22.95 4.94 -3.37
N HIS A 265 -24.03 5.08 -2.60
CA HIS A 265 -25.39 5.30 -3.08
C HIS A 265 -25.84 6.73 -2.80
#